data_AF-A0A4P5UEA7-F1
#
_entry.id   AF-A0A4P5UEA7-F1
#
_cell.length_a   1.000
_cell.length_b   1.000
_cell.length_c   1.000
_cell.angle_alpha   90.00
_cell.angle_beta   90.00
_cell.angle_gamma   90.00
#
_symmetry.space_group_name_H-M   'P 1'
#
loop_
_entity.id
_entity.type
_entity.pdbx_description
1 polymer ?
#
loop_
_entity_poly.entity_id
_entity_poly.type
_entity_poly.pdbx_seq_one_letter_code
_entity_poly.pdbx_strand_id
1 'polypeptide(L)'
;MRLTFLGPAGGMCDAGRIKYHLKYNLGRPECSILITGFQAEGALWRRLVDRVKHVKIFGQDIPVRTHIYAIGGLSAHADQAGLMTWRGHFVAPPDQTFVVHGESSNAAALAEVIQQQLHWQVSVPAQLTSVTF
;
A
#
# COMPACT_ATOMS: atom_id res chain seq x y z
N MET A 1 -2.36 9.59 26.63
CA MET A 1 -2.22 9.29 25.19
C MET A 1 -3.17 8.15 24.85
N ARG A 2 -4.21 8.39 24.05
CA ARG A 2 -5.15 7.33 23.62
C ARG A 2 -4.70 6.82 22.25
N LEU A 3 -3.85 5.80 22.25
CA LEU A 3 -3.37 5.16 21.03
C LEU A 3 -4.50 4.28 20.46
N THR A 4 -4.95 4.58 19.25
CA THR A 4 -5.89 3.70 18.53
C THR A 4 -5.11 2.97 17.46
N PHE A 5 -4.87 1.67 17.68
CA PHE A 5 -4.20 0.81 16.70
C PHE A 5 -5.21 0.42 15.62
N LEU A 6 -4.92 0.76 14.36
CA LEU A 6 -5.83 0.54 13.24
C LEU A 6 -5.13 -0.36 12.22
N GLY A 7 -5.19 -1.66 12.48
CA GLY A 7 -4.69 -2.70 11.58
C GLY A 7 -5.61 -2.94 10.37
N PRO A 8 -5.13 -3.64 9.34
CA PRO A 8 -5.74 -3.74 8.00
C PRO A 8 -7.04 -4.56 7.93
N ALA A 9 -7.67 -4.91 9.05
CA ALA A 9 -8.89 -5.73 9.12
C ALA A 9 -10.16 -5.06 8.51
N GLY A 10 -10.02 -3.91 7.86
CA GLY A 10 -11.02 -3.27 7.01
C GLY A 10 -10.30 -2.50 5.91
N GLY A 11 -9.91 -3.23 4.86
CA GLY A 11 -9.08 -2.76 3.75
C GLY A 11 -9.37 -1.31 3.36
N MET A 12 -8.34 -0.48 3.42
CA MET A 12 -8.32 0.87 2.85
C MET A 12 -9.30 1.91 3.46
N CYS A 13 -9.96 1.59 4.58
CA CYS A 13 -10.97 2.43 5.25
C CYS A 13 -12.23 2.71 4.43
N ASP A 14 -12.53 1.89 3.43
CA ASP A 14 -13.70 2.12 2.58
C ASP A 14 -15.01 1.70 3.26
N ALA A 15 -14.95 0.83 4.27
CA ALA A 15 -16.13 0.37 5.00
C ALA A 15 -15.82 -0.09 6.45
N GLY A 16 -16.87 -0.24 7.24
CA GLY A 16 -16.81 -0.89 8.56
C GLY A 16 -16.59 0.05 9.75
N ARG A 17 -16.33 -0.56 10.92
CA ARG A 17 -16.21 0.13 12.22
C ARG A 17 -15.12 1.20 12.23
N ILE A 18 -14.13 1.07 11.35
CA ILE A 18 -13.01 1.99 11.21
C ILE A 18 -13.45 3.44 10.91
N LYS A 19 -14.47 3.64 10.08
CA LYS A 19 -15.00 4.99 9.77
C LYS A 19 -15.54 5.68 11.01
N TYR A 20 -16.10 4.94 11.96
CA TYR A 20 -16.57 5.48 13.24
C TYR A 20 -15.39 5.87 14.12
N HIS A 21 -14.36 5.03 14.23
CA HIS A 21 -13.15 5.38 14.97
C HIS A 21 -12.49 6.65 14.41
N LEU A 22 -12.42 6.79 13.08
CA LEU A 22 -11.91 8.02 12.47
C LEU A 22 -12.77 9.23 12.76
N LYS A 23 -14.10 9.11 12.59
CA LYS A 23 -15.05 10.18 12.86
C LYS A 23 -14.87 10.78 14.26
N TYR A 24 -14.66 9.93 15.27
CA TYR A 24 -14.55 10.39 16.66
C TYR A 24 -13.14 10.81 17.10
N ASN A 25 -12.09 10.44 16.37
CA ASN A 25 -10.71 10.66 16.82
C ASN A 25 -9.88 11.60 15.92
N LEU A 26 -10.26 11.84 14.66
CA LEU A 26 -9.47 12.69 13.75
C LEU A 26 -9.34 14.14 14.23
N GLY A 27 -10.41 14.70 14.80
CA GLY A 27 -10.43 16.08 15.31
C GLY A 27 -9.75 16.28 16.66
N ARG A 28 -9.20 15.22 17.27
CA ARG A 28 -8.66 15.23 18.63
C ARG A 28 -7.13 15.24 18.60
N PRO A 29 -6.45 16.35 18.98
CA PRO A 29 -4.99 16.42 18.94
C PRO A 29 -4.30 15.48 19.93
N GLU A 30 -4.99 15.05 21.00
CA GLU A 30 -4.47 14.10 21.99
C GLU A 30 -4.48 12.64 21.52
N CYS A 31 -5.05 12.38 20.35
CA CYS A 31 -5.10 11.07 19.71
C CYS A 31 -3.93 10.88 18.75
N SER A 32 -3.68 9.62 18.40
CA SER A 32 -2.77 9.26 17.33
C SER A 32 -3.32 8.08 16.54
N ILE A 33 -3.12 8.13 15.22
CA ILE A 33 -3.47 7.08 14.26
C ILE A 33 -2.18 6.47 13.77
N LEU A 34 -2.10 5.14 13.86
CA LEU A 34 -0.99 4.37 13.32
C LEU A 34 -1.47 3.53 12.13
N ILE A 35 -0.83 3.71 10.99
CA ILE A 35 -1.08 3.00 9.74
C ILE A 35 0.09 2.03 9.53
N THR A 36 -0.19 0.74 9.41
CA THR A 36 0.84 -0.33 9.37
C THR A 36 0.94 -1.07 8.04
N GLY A 37 0.22 -0.61 7.01
CA GLY A 37 0.15 -1.30 5.72
C GLY A 37 0.14 -0.35 4.54
N PHE A 38 0.36 -0.91 3.35
CA PHE A 38 0.28 -0.19 2.08
C PHE A 38 -1.12 0.41 1.87
N GLN A 39 -1.16 1.63 1.35
CA GLN A 39 -2.40 2.36 1.05
C GLN A 39 -2.39 2.70 -0.43
N ALA A 40 -3.29 2.06 -1.18
CA ALA A 40 -3.44 2.31 -2.61
C ALA A 40 -3.87 3.76 -2.86
N GLU A 41 -3.54 4.25 -4.05
CA GLU A 41 -4.04 5.53 -4.53
C GLU A 41 -5.57 5.62 -4.44
N GLY A 42 -6.08 6.80 -4.09
CA GLY A 42 -7.51 7.05 -3.91
C GLY A 42 -8.09 6.62 -2.56
N ALA A 43 -7.41 5.76 -1.79
CA ALA A 43 -7.86 5.35 -0.47
C ALA A 43 -7.90 6.52 0.53
N LEU A 44 -8.85 6.50 1.47
CA LEU A 44 -8.94 7.51 2.53
C LEU A 44 -7.65 7.56 3.37
N TRP A 45 -7.04 6.40 3.65
CA TRP A 45 -5.78 6.36 4.38
C TRP A 45 -4.63 7.04 3.66
N ARG A 46 -4.56 6.94 2.33
CA ARG A 46 -3.49 7.59 1.57
C ARG A 46 -3.57 9.10 1.73
N ARG A 47 -4.78 9.67 1.62
CA ARG A 47 -5.03 11.09 1.89
C ARG A 47 -4.62 11.50 3.31
N LEU A 48 -4.86 10.65 4.29
CA LEU A 48 -4.47 10.87 5.68
C LEU A 48 -2.94 10.86 5.85
N VAL A 49 -2.23 9.94 5.21
CA VAL A 49 -0.76 9.94 5.14
C VAL A 49 -0.24 11.22 4.47
N ASP A 50 -0.90 11.68 3.42
CA ASP A 50 -0.59 12.91 2.68
C ASP A 50 -0.95 14.20 3.45
N ARG A 51 -1.37 14.09 4.72
CA ARG A 51 -1.61 15.19 5.67
C ARG A 51 -2.70 16.18 5.23
N VAL A 52 -3.74 15.70 4.58
CA VAL A 52 -4.94 16.51 4.31
C VAL A 52 -5.49 17.10 5.62
N LYS A 53 -5.97 18.35 5.55
CA LYS A 53 -6.51 19.06 6.73
C LYS A 53 -7.94 18.68 7.06
N HIS A 54 -8.68 18.18 6.09
CA HIS A 54 -10.09 17.83 6.20
C HIS A 54 -10.41 16.56 5.41
N VAL A 55 -11.29 15.72 5.96
CA VAL A 55 -11.79 14.53 5.29
C VAL A 55 -13.30 14.40 5.47
N LYS A 56 -13.97 13.91 4.43
CA LYS A 56 -15.41 13.64 4.49
C LYS A 56 -15.66 12.20 4.94
N ILE A 57 -16.37 12.03 6.07
CA ILE A 57 -16.77 10.72 6.60
C ILE A 57 -18.27 10.78 6.93
N PHE A 58 -19.05 9.84 6.39
CA PHE A 58 -20.52 9.82 6.52
C PHE A 58 -21.19 11.15 6.15
N GLY A 59 -20.70 11.80 5.09
CA GLY A 59 -21.21 13.10 4.62
C GLY A 59 -20.76 14.31 5.45
N GLN A 60 -20.13 14.10 6.60
CA GLN A 60 -19.64 15.17 7.48
C GLN A 60 -18.19 15.49 7.16
N ASP A 61 -17.86 16.79 7.15
CA ASP A 61 -16.48 17.25 7.01
C ASP A 61 -15.80 17.29 8.39
N ILE A 62 -14.64 16.63 8.50
CA ILE A 62 -13.96 16.40 9.77
C ILE A 62 -12.54 16.96 9.69
N PRO A 63 -12.14 17.86 10.60
CA PRO A 63 -10.79 18.38 10.64
C PRO A 63 -9.82 17.30 11.13
N VAL A 64 -8.65 17.23 10.49
CA VAL A 64 -7.56 16.33 10.86
C VAL A 64 -6.59 17.11 11.77
N ARG A 65 -6.72 16.87 13.07
CA ARG A 65 -5.89 17.49 14.12
C ARG A 65 -5.03 16.47 14.87
N THR A 66 -5.40 15.20 14.79
CA THR A 66 -4.65 14.07 15.37
C THR A 66 -3.30 13.86 14.69
N HIS A 67 -2.37 13.23 15.39
CA HIS A 67 -1.09 12.82 14.80
C HIS A 67 -1.25 11.54 13.98
N ILE A 68 -0.67 11.53 12.77
CA ILE A 68 -0.73 10.40 11.85
C ILE A 68 0.67 9.85 11.66
N TYR A 69 0.84 8.56 11.94
CA TYR A 69 2.08 7.82 11.80
C TYR A 69 1.87 6.67 10.82
N ALA A 70 2.83 6.46 9.93
CA ALA A 70 2.88 5.32 9.04
C ALA A 70 4.15 4.52 9.33
N ILE A 71 3.99 3.23 9.63
CA ILE A 71 5.11 2.29 9.81
C ILE A 71 5.09 1.32 8.64
N GLY A 72 6.15 1.34 7.83
CA GLY A 72 6.42 0.32 6.82
C GLY A 72 6.88 -0.99 7.44
N GLY A 73 6.82 -2.08 6.67
CA GLY A 73 7.37 -3.39 7.08
C GLY A 73 6.41 -4.33 7.81
N LEU A 74 5.20 -3.91 8.17
CA LEU A 74 4.15 -4.77 8.74
C LEU A 74 3.13 -5.26 7.71
N SER A 75 3.38 -5.02 6.42
CA SER A 75 2.40 -5.20 5.35
C SER A 75 2.24 -6.64 4.83
N ALA A 76 2.95 -7.62 5.40
CA ALA A 76 3.04 -9.01 4.93
C ALA A 76 3.54 -9.20 3.47
N HIS A 77 3.75 -8.11 2.73
CA HIS A 77 4.34 -8.11 1.39
C HIS A 77 5.84 -7.86 1.50
N ALA A 78 6.61 -8.59 0.69
CA ALA A 78 8.03 -8.30 0.51
C ALA A 78 8.18 -6.93 -0.18
N ASP A 79 9.16 -6.15 0.26
CA ASP A 79 9.60 -4.98 -0.48
C ASP A 79 10.43 -5.41 -1.70
N GLN A 80 10.90 -4.43 -2.48
CA GLN A 80 11.73 -4.70 -3.65
C GLN A 80 12.97 -5.54 -3.27
N ALA A 81 13.67 -5.20 -2.20
CA ALA A 81 14.85 -5.95 -1.76
C ALA A 81 14.51 -7.40 -1.40
N GLY A 82 13.38 -7.62 -0.71
CA GLY A 82 12.88 -8.95 -0.37
C GLY A 82 12.52 -9.78 -1.60
N LEU A 83 11.84 -9.20 -2.59
CA LEU A 83 11.54 -9.87 -3.86
C LEU A 83 12.81 -10.22 -4.63
N MET A 84 13.79 -9.32 -4.61
CA MET A 84 15.08 -9.47 -5.29
C MET A 84 15.98 -10.51 -4.62
N THR A 85 15.84 -10.67 -3.30
CA THR A 85 16.47 -11.74 -2.52
C THR A 85 15.79 -13.08 -2.82
N TRP A 86 14.45 -13.11 -2.76
CA TRP A 86 13.66 -14.31 -3.00
C TRP A 86 13.93 -14.94 -4.38
N ARG A 87 13.95 -14.12 -5.45
CA ARG A 87 14.28 -14.60 -6.80
C ARG A 87 15.71 -15.16 -6.92
N GLY A 88 16.63 -14.72 -6.05
CA GLY A 88 18.04 -15.12 -6.09
C GLY A 88 18.25 -16.61 -5.76
N HIS A 89 17.21 -17.28 -5.26
CA HIS A 89 17.23 -18.71 -4.97
C HIS A 89 16.88 -19.61 -6.18
N PHE A 90 16.62 -19.03 -7.35
CA PHE A 90 16.34 -19.79 -8.58
C PHE A 90 17.66 -20.28 -9.19
N VAL A 91 17.73 -21.57 -9.55
CA VAL A 91 18.94 -22.19 -10.12
C VAL A 91 19.15 -21.81 -11.58
N ALA A 92 18.06 -21.63 -12.33
CA ALA A 92 18.07 -21.21 -13.73
C ALA A 92 17.08 -20.04 -13.92
N PRO A 93 17.37 -19.11 -14.86
CA PRO A 93 16.43 -18.06 -15.19
C PRO A 93 15.14 -18.66 -15.78
N PRO A 94 13.96 -18.14 -15.41
CA PRO A 94 12.72 -18.49 -16.09
C PRO A 94 12.76 -17.98 -17.54
N ASP A 95 12.12 -18.72 -18.45
CA ASP A 95 12.02 -18.33 -19.87
C ASP A 95 11.29 -17.00 -20.04
N GLN A 96 10.32 -16.73 -19.17
CA GLN A 96 9.56 -15.48 -19.12
C GLN A 96 9.09 -15.20 -17.70
N THR A 97 9.22 -13.94 -17.27
CA THR A 97 8.72 -13.41 -15.99
C THR A 97 7.63 -12.38 -16.25
N PHE A 98 6.57 -12.40 -15.43
CA PHE A 98 5.49 -11.42 -15.47
C PHE A 98 5.39 -10.69 -14.14
N VAL A 99 5.50 -9.36 -14.15
CA VAL A 99 5.26 -8.54 -12.96
C VAL A 99 3.81 -8.09 -12.95
N VAL A 100 3.08 -8.54 -11.94
CA VAL A 100 1.64 -8.30 -11.77
C VAL A 100 1.35 -7.78 -10.37
N HIS A 101 0.10 -7.38 -10.13
CA HIS A 101 -0.42 -6.96 -8.82
C HIS A 101 0.42 -5.84 -8.16
N GLY A 102 0.19 -4.61 -8.59
CA GLY A 102 0.78 -3.40 -8.04
C GLY A 102 0.37 -2.19 -8.86
N GLU A 103 0.67 -0.99 -8.36
CA GLU A 103 0.54 0.23 -9.16
C GLU A 103 1.45 0.14 -10.40
N SER A 104 0.99 0.65 -11.55
CA SER A 104 1.69 0.49 -12.83
C SER A 104 3.14 1.01 -12.79
N SER A 105 3.38 2.10 -12.08
CA SER A 105 4.72 2.67 -11.86
C SER A 105 5.62 1.73 -11.04
N ASN A 106 5.10 1.15 -9.96
CA ASN A 106 5.85 0.23 -9.11
C ASN A 106 6.15 -1.09 -9.83
N ALA A 107 5.20 -1.59 -10.61
CA ALA A 107 5.38 -2.78 -11.43
C ALA A 107 6.45 -2.55 -12.52
N ALA A 108 6.41 -1.40 -13.20
CA ALA A 108 7.42 -1.02 -14.20
C ALA A 108 8.81 -0.86 -13.56
N ALA A 109 8.92 -0.22 -12.40
CA ALA A 109 10.18 -0.06 -11.69
C ALA A 109 10.77 -1.41 -11.24
N LEU A 110 9.95 -2.33 -10.73
CA LEU A 110 10.40 -3.68 -10.38
C LEU A 110 10.87 -4.45 -11.62
N ALA A 111 10.12 -4.35 -12.72
CA ALA A 111 10.47 -4.98 -13.99
C ALA A 111 11.84 -4.50 -14.53
N GLU A 112 12.06 -3.19 -14.52
CA GLU A 112 13.33 -2.58 -14.93
C GLU A 112 14.49 -3.10 -14.06
N VAL A 113 14.30 -3.13 -12.74
CA VAL A 113 15.33 -3.62 -11.81
C VAL A 113 15.60 -5.12 -12.01
N ILE A 114 14.58 -5.92 -12.33
CA ILE A 114 14.79 -7.34 -12.66
C ILE A 114 15.62 -7.49 -13.94
N GLN A 115 15.27 -6.74 -14.98
CA GLN A 115 15.95 -6.76 -16.26
C GLN A 115 17.41 -6.29 -16.16
N GLN A 116 17.67 -5.21 -15.41
CA GLN A 116 19.01 -4.65 -15.24
C GLN A 116 19.93 -5.55 -14.42
N GLN A 117 19.40 -6.20 -13.36
CA GLN A 117 20.24 -6.94 -12.43
C GLN A 117 20.37 -8.44 -12.73
N LEU A 118 19.39 -9.07 -13.40
CA LEU A 118 19.44 -10.50 -13.75
C LEU A 118 19.38 -10.79 -15.23
N HIS A 119 19.09 -9.80 -16.07
CA HIS A 119 18.93 -10.00 -17.51
C HIS A 119 17.84 -11.02 -17.86
N TRP A 120 16.83 -11.18 -17.00
CA TRP A 120 15.67 -12.02 -17.26
C TRP A 120 14.73 -11.38 -18.28
N GLN A 121 14.03 -12.21 -19.06
CA GLN A 121 12.90 -11.77 -19.85
C GLN A 121 11.75 -11.41 -18.93
N VAL A 122 11.33 -10.14 -18.95
CA VAL A 122 10.32 -9.58 -18.05
C VAL A 122 9.31 -8.80 -18.85
N SER A 123 8.04 -8.92 -18.48
CA SER A 123 6.95 -8.08 -19.00
C SER A 123 5.98 -7.67 -17.90
N VAL A 124 5.34 -6.51 -18.10
CA VAL A 124 4.28 -5.98 -17.25
C VAL A 124 2.98 -6.00 -18.07
N PRO A 125 2.18 -7.07 -18.01
CA PRO A 125 0.98 -7.16 -18.81
C PRO A 125 -0.05 -6.14 -18.34
N ALA A 126 -0.72 -5.50 -19.30
CA ALA A 126 -1.85 -4.63 -19.00
C ALA A 126 -3.05 -5.46 -18.52
N GLN A 127 -3.99 -4.83 -17.83
CA GLN A 127 -5.22 -5.48 -17.41
C GLN A 127 -5.96 -6.06 -18.63
N LEU A 128 -6.51 -7.27 -18.49
CA LEU A 128 -7.18 -8.04 -19.56
C LEU A 128 -6.26 -8.53 -20.69
N THR A 129 -4.93 -8.47 -20.52
CA THR A 129 -3.99 -9.12 -21.45
C THR A 129 -4.01 -10.63 -21.24
N SER A 130 -4.15 -11.38 -22.33
CA SER A 130 -3.94 -12.84 -22.34
C SER A 130 -2.52 -13.14 -22.81
N VAL A 131 -1.87 -14.09 -22.15
CA VAL A 131 -0.53 -14.57 -22.53
C VAL A 131 -0.57 -16.07 -22.76
N THR A 132 0.16 -16.53 -23.77
CA THR A 132 0.25 -17.95 -24.15
C THR A 132 1.69 -18.41 -23.97
N PHE A 133 1.86 -19.65 -23.50
CA PHE A 133 3.13 -20.27 -23.15
C PHE A 133 3.41 -21.44 -24.10
#